data_AF-A0A922IE79-F1
#
_entry.id   AF-A0A922IE79-F1
#
_cell.length_a   1.000
_cell.length_b   1.000
_cell.length_c   1.000
_cell.angle_alpha   90.00
_cell.angle_beta   90.00
_cell.angle_gamma   90.00
#
_symmetry.space_group_name_H-M   'P 1'
#
loop_
_entity.id
_entity.type
_entity.pdbx_description
1 polymer ?
#
loop_
_entity_poly.entity_id
_entity_poly.type
_entity_poly.pdbx_seq_one_letter_code
_entity_poly.pdbx_strand_id
1 'polypeptide(L)'
;MANKRIRLDDDEYDPTDNEPEIDPNVIASLCYDSYNRLGKSGKPNPRKNEYTIIAGLVEFRDKSSPTVVCLTTGTKCFPKNVPYRDEDIVDCHAEPLLKRAFKCYLNEVINDWIDDNKKLDQFYDEVIRGRHYCLFVSQFPCGSFSRWKGDPLHDSKNRKICVNRKPGRGEFCPKAACVHKIAKWRIFGLQGSRILDIIGKPITFNHIVIGNCETEYRETMEELDSIKDYLITIPNEYSKISNDLIGDFQFSQFCHIHFAQQFRHPEFVRNNIPCGSSIVAWMSCDRKTNLKTEILANGRRLGAAKRKTFPNILGTSRVCDFYLRQNLEQLMVKFNIKNINSEKYQKDWSLTQKNLSIFKDWPIIDV
;
A
#
# COMPACT_ATOMS: atom_id res chain seq x y z
N MET A 1 60.31 12.63 -25.34
CA MET A 1 59.11 11.93 -25.82
C MET A 1 58.16 11.79 -24.65
N ALA A 2 57.11 12.60 -24.59
CA ALA A 2 56.15 12.60 -23.48
C ALA A 2 54.76 12.24 -24.01
N ASN A 3 54.18 11.20 -23.44
CA ASN A 3 52.89 10.61 -23.80
C ASN A 3 51.73 11.60 -23.61
N LYS A 4 50.96 11.84 -24.68
CA LYS A 4 49.62 12.41 -24.63
C LYS A 4 48.66 11.37 -24.04
N ARG A 5 48.19 11.58 -22.81
CA ARG A 5 46.97 10.92 -22.31
C ARG A 5 45.77 11.71 -22.83
N ILE A 6 44.94 11.04 -23.61
CA ILE A 6 43.60 11.48 -24.00
C ILE A 6 42.75 11.49 -22.73
N ARG A 7 42.16 12.64 -22.39
CA ARG A 7 41.06 12.71 -21.42
C ARG A 7 39.83 12.16 -22.14
N LEU A 8 39.29 11.06 -21.65
CA LEU A 8 37.92 10.64 -21.94
C LEU A 8 37.05 11.49 -21.03
N ASP A 9 36.14 12.25 -21.63
CA ASP A 9 35.10 12.96 -20.91
C ASP A 9 34.15 11.91 -20.33
N ASP A 10 34.10 11.82 -19.00
CA ASP A 10 33.07 11.09 -18.27
C ASP A 10 31.79 11.94 -18.37
N ASP A 11 30.98 11.69 -19.39
CA ASP A 11 29.59 12.14 -19.41
C ASP A 11 28.88 11.52 -18.21
N GLU A 12 28.68 12.33 -17.18
CA GLU A 12 27.95 12.02 -15.97
C GLU A 12 26.50 11.71 -16.34
N TYR A 13 26.16 10.42 -16.42
CA TYR A 13 24.79 9.95 -16.60
C TYR A 13 23.92 10.42 -15.43
N ASP A 14 23.13 11.47 -15.63
CA ASP A 14 22.12 11.94 -14.69
C ASP A 14 20.88 11.02 -14.78
N PRO A 15 20.54 10.23 -13.74
CA PRO A 15 19.41 9.33 -13.75
C PRO A 15 18.04 10.03 -13.81
N THR A 16 17.97 11.36 -13.72
CA THR A 16 16.72 12.12 -13.64
C THR A 16 16.05 12.38 -14.99
N ASP A 17 16.75 12.23 -16.12
CA ASP A 17 16.26 12.65 -17.45
C ASP A 17 15.20 11.74 -18.10
N ASN A 18 14.77 10.65 -17.44
CA ASN A 18 13.73 9.74 -17.96
C ASN A 18 12.66 9.36 -16.94
N GLU A 19 12.57 10.02 -15.77
CA GLU A 19 11.45 9.73 -14.85
C GLU A 19 10.15 10.37 -15.40
N PRO A 20 9.05 9.60 -15.51
CA PRO A 20 7.79 10.14 -16.03
C PRO A 20 7.24 11.23 -15.10
N GLU A 21 7.08 12.43 -15.64
CA GLU A 21 6.44 13.54 -14.95
C GLU A 21 4.99 13.19 -14.62
N ILE A 22 4.65 13.14 -13.33
CA ILE A 22 3.28 12.88 -12.89
C ILE A 22 2.57 14.18 -12.49
N ASP A 23 1.37 14.40 -13.03
CA ASP A 23 0.48 15.45 -12.50
C ASP A 23 -0.34 14.87 -11.33
N PRO A 24 -0.13 15.32 -10.08
CA PRO A 24 -0.85 14.81 -8.92
C PRO A 24 -2.37 15.01 -9.01
N ASN A 25 -2.84 16.08 -9.67
CA ASN A 25 -4.27 16.32 -9.82
C ASN A 25 -4.90 15.34 -10.81
N VAL A 26 -4.17 14.97 -11.88
CA VAL A 26 -4.61 13.92 -12.82
C VAL A 26 -4.72 12.58 -12.12
N ILE A 27 -3.71 12.18 -11.34
CA ILE A 27 -3.74 10.95 -10.53
C ILE A 27 -4.95 10.94 -9.59
N ALA A 28 -5.16 12.03 -8.86
CA ALA A 28 -6.27 12.15 -7.92
C ALA A 28 -7.65 12.12 -8.62
N SER A 29 -7.79 12.79 -9.78
CA SER A 29 -9.01 12.77 -10.61
C SER A 29 -9.30 11.37 -11.12
N LEU A 30 -8.31 10.64 -11.63
CA LEU A 30 -8.48 9.25 -12.11
C LEU A 30 -9.01 8.33 -11.00
N CYS A 31 -8.48 8.46 -9.78
CA CYS A 31 -8.99 7.74 -8.61
C CYS A 31 -10.42 8.17 -8.25
N TYR A 32 -10.74 9.48 -8.30
CA TYR A 32 -12.08 9.98 -8.03
C TYR A 32 -13.12 9.52 -9.05
N ASP A 33 -12.80 9.61 -10.34
CA ASP A 33 -13.68 9.20 -11.42
C ASP A 33 -13.94 7.70 -11.36
N SER A 34 -12.90 6.92 -11.04
CA SER A 34 -13.03 5.48 -10.81
C SER A 34 -13.94 5.18 -9.63
N TYR A 35 -13.81 5.94 -8.53
CA TYR A 35 -14.70 5.84 -7.38
C TYR A 35 -16.15 6.18 -7.75
N ASN A 36 -16.38 7.23 -8.53
CA ASN A 36 -17.71 7.67 -8.95
C ASN A 36 -18.43 6.63 -9.83
N ARG A 37 -17.68 5.93 -10.68
CA ARG A 37 -18.20 4.81 -11.48
C ARG A 37 -18.62 3.59 -10.64
N LEU A 38 -18.11 3.45 -9.40
CA LEU A 38 -18.56 2.37 -8.50
C LEU A 38 -20.00 2.60 -8.03
N GLY A 39 -20.68 1.50 -7.70
CA GLY A 39 -22.02 1.53 -7.14
C GLY A 39 -22.13 2.35 -5.84
N LYS A 40 -23.36 2.73 -5.47
CA LYS A 40 -23.63 3.55 -4.27
C LYS A 40 -23.33 2.81 -2.96
N SER A 41 -23.36 1.48 -2.96
CA SER A 41 -23.12 0.65 -1.78
C SER A 41 -21.71 0.87 -1.22
N GLY A 42 -21.62 1.03 0.10
CA GLY A 42 -20.35 1.23 0.80
C GLY A 42 -19.77 2.64 0.73
N LYS A 43 -20.37 3.57 -0.03
CA LYS A 43 -19.99 4.98 -0.02
C LYS A 43 -20.53 5.67 1.25
N PRO A 44 -19.88 6.74 1.74
CA PRO A 44 -20.35 7.51 2.89
C PRO A 44 -21.77 8.03 2.67
N ASN A 45 -22.62 7.97 3.70
CA ASN A 45 -23.96 8.55 3.67
C ASN A 45 -23.91 10.07 3.93
N PRO A 46 -24.25 10.92 2.94
CA PRO A 46 -24.21 12.38 3.12
C PRO A 46 -25.21 12.88 4.18
N ARG A 47 -26.36 12.21 4.35
CA ARG A 47 -27.37 12.58 5.35
C ARG A 47 -26.91 12.36 6.78
N LYS A 48 -25.94 11.46 6.98
CA LYS A 48 -25.30 11.21 8.27
C LYS A 48 -23.99 11.96 8.43
N ASN A 49 -23.61 12.79 7.44
CA ASN A 49 -22.33 13.46 7.41
C ASN A 49 -21.16 12.47 7.58
N GLU A 50 -21.30 11.30 6.96
CA GLU A 50 -20.26 10.28 6.99
C GLU A 50 -19.08 10.68 6.11
N TYR A 51 -17.87 10.32 6.53
CA TYR A 51 -16.66 10.45 5.72
C TYR A 51 -15.95 9.10 5.58
N THR A 52 -15.09 8.99 4.58
CA THR A 52 -14.13 7.90 4.45
C THR A 52 -12.77 8.43 3.99
N ILE A 53 -11.83 7.53 3.78
CA ILE A 53 -10.57 7.80 3.06
C ILE A 53 -10.58 6.94 1.82
N ILE A 54 -10.11 7.46 0.71
CA ILE A 54 -9.86 6.68 -0.51
C ILE A 54 -8.35 6.50 -0.69
N ALA A 55 -7.95 5.30 -1.08
CA ALA A 55 -6.61 5.01 -1.55
C ALA A 55 -6.71 4.38 -2.94
N GLY A 56 -5.80 4.75 -3.83
CA GLY A 56 -5.74 4.25 -5.20
C GLY A 56 -4.31 3.85 -5.56
N LEU A 57 -4.19 2.79 -6.38
CA LEU A 57 -2.93 2.42 -6.99
C LEU A 57 -3.08 2.66 -8.49
N VAL A 58 -2.31 3.60 -9.02
CA VAL A 58 -2.32 3.98 -10.43
C VAL A 58 -1.08 3.40 -11.09
N GLU A 59 -1.30 2.54 -12.09
CA GLU A 59 -0.25 2.01 -12.95
C GLU A 59 -0.02 2.98 -14.11
N PHE A 60 1.24 3.23 -14.46
CA PHE A 60 1.63 3.91 -15.68
C PHE A 60 2.84 3.21 -16.31
N ARG A 61 2.98 3.37 -17.62
CA ARG A 61 4.11 2.88 -18.42
C ARG A 61 4.50 3.94 -19.42
N ASP A 62 5.73 3.87 -19.92
CA ASP A 62 6.20 4.75 -20.99
C ASP A 62 5.19 4.80 -22.14
N LYS A 63 4.81 6.03 -22.54
CA LYS A 63 3.91 6.29 -23.67
C LYS A 63 2.49 5.72 -23.52
N SER A 64 2.06 5.37 -22.30
CA SER A 64 0.70 4.89 -22.01
C SER A 64 -0.02 5.81 -21.02
N SER A 65 -1.34 5.90 -21.12
CA SER A 65 -2.14 6.66 -20.17
C SER A 65 -2.19 5.95 -18.81
N PRO A 66 -2.05 6.70 -17.69
CA PRO A 66 -2.17 6.14 -16.35
C PRO A 66 -3.54 5.49 -16.12
N THR A 67 -3.55 4.35 -15.44
CA THR A 67 -4.75 3.53 -15.19
C THR A 67 -4.85 3.14 -13.72
N VAL A 68 -6.05 3.28 -13.14
CA VAL A 68 -6.31 2.83 -11.77
C VAL A 68 -6.43 1.31 -11.75
N VAL A 69 -5.46 0.61 -11.14
CA VAL A 69 -5.47 -0.85 -11.03
C VAL A 69 -6.12 -1.34 -9.74
N CYS A 70 -6.08 -0.55 -8.68
CA CYS A 70 -6.74 -0.84 -7.41
C CYS A 70 -7.32 0.44 -6.81
N LEU A 71 -8.46 0.32 -6.14
CA LEU A 71 -9.13 1.43 -5.49
C LEU A 71 -9.84 0.93 -4.24
N THR A 72 -9.63 1.59 -3.10
CA THR A 72 -10.22 1.17 -1.84
C THR A 72 -10.69 2.36 -1.02
N THR A 73 -11.64 2.11 -0.13
CA THR A 73 -12.02 3.08 0.90
C THR A 73 -12.05 2.46 2.27
N GLY A 74 -11.83 3.27 3.32
CA GLY A 74 -12.03 2.82 4.68
C GLY A 74 -11.21 3.54 5.73
N THR A 75 -11.70 3.49 6.96
CA THR A 75 -11.13 4.23 8.11
C THR A 75 -11.16 3.43 9.41
N LYS A 76 -11.56 2.16 9.38
CA LYS A 76 -11.85 1.38 10.58
C LYS A 76 -10.87 0.23 10.74
N CYS A 77 -10.55 -0.08 11.99
CA CYS A 77 -9.86 -1.29 12.41
C CYS A 77 -10.71 -2.00 13.46
N PHE A 78 -10.74 -3.34 13.46
CA PHE A 78 -11.44 -4.12 14.48
C PHE A 78 -10.64 -4.19 15.77
N PRO A 79 -11.31 -4.08 16.93
CA PRO A 79 -10.66 -4.09 18.22
C PRO A 79 -10.15 -5.48 18.62
N LYS A 80 -9.13 -5.49 19.50
CA LYS A 80 -8.43 -6.69 20.00
C LYS A 80 -9.33 -7.73 20.68
N ASN A 81 -10.51 -7.33 21.16
CA ASN A 81 -11.43 -8.20 21.92
C ASN A 81 -12.20 -9.19 21.03
N VAL A 82 -12.10 -9.08 19.70
CA VAL A 82 -12.66 -10.05 18.76
C VAL A 82 -11.59 -11.09 18.43
N PRO A 83 -11.86 -12.40 18.61
CA PRO A 83 -10.93 -13.45 18.21
C PRO A 83 -10.57 -13.30 16.73
N TYR A 84 -9.27 -13.22 16.44
CA TYR A 84 -8.79 -13.17 15.06
C TYR A 84 -9.17 -14.46 14.34
N ARG A 85 -9.67 -14.32 13.12
CA ARG A 85 -9.95 -15.40 12.19
C ARG A 85 -9.40 -15.01 10.83
N ASP A 86 -8.87 -15.97 10.09
CA ASP A 86 -8.29 -15.70 8.77
C ASP A 86 -9.33 -15.25 7.73
N GLU A 87 -10.61 -15.51 7.98
CA GLU A 87 -11.74 -15.04 7.19
C GLU A 87 -12.10 -13.57 7.45
N ASP A 88 -11.62 -12.99 8.55
CA ASP A 88 -11.95 -11.65 9.02
C ASP A 88 -10.80 -10.67 8.75
N ILE A 89 -11.12 -9.51 8.16
CA ILE A 89 -10.12 -8.47 7.90
C ILE A 89 -10.10 -7.50 9.06
N VAL A 90 -9.04 -7.55 9.88
CA VAL A 90 -8.89 -6.67 11.05
C VAL A 90 -8.67 -5.21 10.66
N ASP A 91 -7.86 -4.96 9.63
CA ASP A 91 -7.47 -3.62 9.22
C ASP A 91 -8.19 -3.20 7.94
N CYS A 92 -9.28 -2.44 8.09
CA CYS A 92 -10.10 -1.92 7.00
C CYS A 92 -9.84 -0.42 6.74
N HIS A 93 -8.63 0.07 6.97
CA HIS A 93 -8.22 1.34 6.39
C HIS A 93 -8.03 1.19 4.88
N ALA A 94 -8.20 2.28 4.14
CA ALA A 94 -8.05 2.27 2.68
C ALA A 94 -6.69 1.72 2.24
N GLU A 95 -5.59 2.17 2.84
CA GLU A 95 -4.23 1.83 2.40
C GLU A 95 -3.90 0.33 2.59
N PRO A 96 -4.15 -0.30 3.77
CA PRO A 96 -3.97 -1.74 3.93
C PRO A 96 -4.91 -2.59 3.07
N LEU A 97 -6.15 -2.13 2.86
CA LEU A 97 -7.08 -2.78 1.92
C LEU A 97 -6.57 -2.69 0.48
N LEU A 98 -5.93 -1.58 0.10
CA LEU A 98 -5.35 -1.39 -1.24
C LEU A 98 -4.28 -2.44 -1.52
N LYS A 99 -3.40 -2.71 -0.55
CA LYS A 99 -2.42 -3.78 -0.66
C LYS A 99 -3.08 -5.16 -0.81
N ARG A 100 -4.18 -5.42 -0.09
CA ARG A 100 -4.92 -6.69 -0.24
C ARG A 100 -5.60 -6.80 -1.61
N ALA A 101 -6.18 -5.72 -2.12
CA ALA A 101 -6.72 -5.63 -3.47
C ALA A 101 -5.65 -5.89 -4.53
N PHE A 102 -4.46 -5.32 -4.35
CA PHE A 102 -3.32 -5.52 -5.24
C PHE A 102 -2.86 -6.98 -5.29
N LYS A 103 -2.92 -7.72 -4.18
CA LYS A 103 -2.67 -9.16 -4.19
C LYS A 103 -3.70 -9.95 -5.00
N CYS A 104 -4.97 -9.56 -4.94
CA CYS A 104 -6.01 -10.15 -5.81
C CYS A 104 -5.77 -9.81 -7.28
N TYR A 105 -5.41 -8.57 -7.59
CA TYR A 105 -5.01 -8.15 -8.94
C TYR A 105 -3.85 -8.99 -9.47
N LEU A 106 -2.74 -9.08 -8.73
CA LEU A 106 -1.58 -9.89 -9.11
C LEU A 106 -1.97 -11.35 -9.31
N ASN A 107 -2.81 -11.91 -8.45
CA ASN A 107 -3.29 -13.28 -8.60
C ASN A 107 -4.11 -13.46 -9.91
N GLU A 108 -4.98 -12.52 -10.28
CA GLU A 108 -5.70 -12.58 -11.56
C GLU A 108 -4.74 -12.46 -12.74
N VAL A 109 -3.77 -11.54 -12.68
CA VAL A 109 -2.77 -11.35 -13.75
C VAL A 109 -1.85 -12.56 -13.90
N ILE A 110 -1.45 -13.19 -12.80
CA ILE A 110 -0.63 -14.43 -12.83
C ILE A 110 -1.43 -15.58 -13.44
N ASN A 111 -2.70 -15.77 -13.04
CA ASN A 111 -3.51 -16.85 -13.60
C ASN A 111 -3.79 -16.64 -15.09
N ASP A 112 -4.13 -15.42 -15.53
CA ASP A 112 -4.32 -15.07 -16.95
C ASP A 112 -3.05 -15.37 -17.78
N TRP A 113 -1.88 -15.00 -17.27
CA TRP A 113 -0.59 -15.32 -17.90
C TRP A 113 -0.36 -16.83 -18.06
N ILE A 114 -0.72 -17.60 -17.04
CA ILE A 114 -0.55 -19.06 -17.03
C ILE A 114 -1.55 -19.74 -17.95
N ASP A 115 -2.80 -19.25 -17.99
CA ASP A 115 -3.86 -19.78 -18.84
C ASP A 115 -3.50 -19.60 -20.33
N ASP A 116 -2.69 -18.58 -20.66
CA ASP A 116 -2.03 -18.40 -21.97
C ASP A 116 -0.87 -19.38 -22.24
N ASN A 117 -0.63 -20.38 -21.36
CA ASN A 117 0.48 -21.35 -21.41
C ASN A 117 1.88 -20.72 -21.40
N LYS A 118 2.03 -19.53 -20.82
CA LYS A 118 3.33 -18.84 -20.72
C LYS A 118 4.09 -19.29 -19.48
N LYS A 119 5.42 -19.19 -19.52
CA LYS A 119 6.28 -19.67 -18.45
C LYS A 119 6.34 -18.66 -17.30
N LEU A 120 6.37 -19.15 -16.06
CA LEU A 120 6.33 -18.31 -14.87
C LEU A 120 7.62 -17.49 -14.68
N ASP A 121 8.78 -18.00 -15.10
CA ASP A 121 10.07 -17.32 -15.04
C ASP A 121 10.14 -16.06 -15.92
N GLN A 122 9.33 -16.00 -16.97
CA GLN A 122 9.18 -14.84 -17.85
C GLN A 122 8.20 -13.79 -17.32
N PHE A 123 7.36 -14.14 -16.35
CA PHE A 123 6.27 -13.29 -15.86
C PHE A 123 6.76 -11.90 -15.43
N TYR A 124 7.84 -11.84 -14.65
CA TYR A 124 8.34 -10.54 -14.19
C TYR A 124 8.77 -9.65 -15.36
N ASP A 125 9.53 -10.22 -16.29
CA ASP A 125 10.16 -9.44 -17.36
C ASP A 125 9.17 -9.02 -18.45
N GLU A 126 8.13 -9.79 -18.70
CA GLU A 126 7.14 -9.50 -19.74
C GLU A 126 5.90 -8.80 -19.19
N VAL A 127 5.54 -9.05 -17.94
CA VAL A 127 4.32 -8.49 -17.34
C VAL A 127 4.63 -7.33 -16.43
N ILE A 128 5.58 -7.46 -15.50
CA ILE A 128 5.80 -6.47 -14.43
C ILE A 128 6.80 -5.38 -14.82
N ARG A 129 7.86 -5.74 -15.54
CA ARG A 129 8.92 -4.82 -15.96
C ARG A 129 8.35 -3.68 -16.80
N GLY A 130 8.78 -2.45 -16.51
CA GLY A 130 8.28 -1.23 -17.16
C GLY A 130 6.91 -0.76 -16.67
N ARG A 131 6.30 -1.43 -15.68
CA ARG A 131 5.15 -0.89 -14.94
C ARG A 131 5.66 -0.09 -13.75
N HIS A 132 5.16 1.13 -13.65
CA HIS A 132 5.40 2.01 -12.53
C HIS A 132 4.08 2.23 -11.79
N TYR A 133 4.16 2.44 -10.48
CA TYR A 133 2.99 2.61 -9.64
C TYR A 133 3.08 3.91 -8.84
N CYS A 134 1.94 4.62 -8.78
CA CYS A 134 1.73 5.78 -7.91
C CYS A 134 0.65 5.45 -6.89
N LEU A 135 0.97 5.65 -5.61
CA LEU A 135 0.03 5.53 -4.51
C LEU A 135 -0.71 6.86 -4.34
N PHE A 136 -2.02 6.87 -4.52
CA PHE A 136 -2.87 8.00 -4.12
C PHE A 136 -3.54 7.72 -2.77
N VAL A 137 -3.57 8.72 -1.88
CA VAL A 137 -4.40 8.69 -0.66
C VAL A 137 -5.06 10.05 -0.49
N SER A 138 -6.37 10.08 -0.23
CA SER A 138 -7.11 11.34 -0.15
C SER A 138 -6.79 12.22 1.05
N GLN A 139 -5.96 11.77 1.98
CA GLN A 139 -5.44 12.52 3.12
C GLN A 139 -4.15 11.86 3.61
N PHE A 140 -3.40 12.50 4.51
CA PHE A 140 -2.23 11.86 5.14
C PHE A 140 -2.57 10.48 5.76
N PRO A 141 -1.73 9.46 5.56
CA PRO A 141 -1.94 8.17 6.19
C PRO A 141 -1.93 8.30 7.72
N CYS A 142 -2.68 7.45 8.43
CA CYS A 142 -2.68 7.51 9.89
C CYS A 142 -1.27 7.23 10.46
N GLY A 143 -1.03 7.72 11.68
CA GLY A 143 0.29 7.70 12.31
C GLY A 143 1.09 8.99 12.10
N SER A 144 0.55 9.98 11.39
CA SER A 144 1.05 11.37 11.46
C SER A 144 0.72 12.02 12.80
N PHE A 145 1.53 12.99 13.22
CA PHE A 145 1.45 13.65 14.53
C PHE A 145 0.07 14.24 14.86
N SER A 146 -0.59 14.92 13.91
CA SER A 146 -1.92 15.50 14.18
C SER A 146 -3.04 14.47 14.32
N ARG A 147 -2.83 13.25 13.81
CA ARG A 147 -3.80 12.16 13.83
C ARG A 147 -3.69 11.30 15.08
N TRP A 148 -2.59 11.44 15.84
CA TRP A 148 -2.37 10.71 17.08
C TRP A 148 -3.09 11.41 18.25
N LYS A 149 -3.90 10.66 18.99
CA LYS A 149 -4.61 11.11 20.20
C LYS A 149 -4.25 10.30 21.45
N GLY A 150 -3.21 9.48 21.38
CA GLY A 150 -2.74 8.69 22.52
C GLY A 150 -1.68 9.47 23.32
N ASP A 151 -1.39 9.01 24.54
CA ASP A 151 -0.25 9.55 25.29
C ASP A 151 1.03 9.34 24.47
N PRO A 152 1.84 10.39 24.23
CA PRO A 152 3.15 10.21 23.64
C PRO A 152 3.95 9.25 24.52
N LEU A 153 4.54 8.21 23.94
CA LEU A 153 5.63 7.51 24.61
C LEU A 153 6.80 8.50 24.68
N HIS A 154 6.85 9.22 25.79
CA HIS A 154 7.68 10.40 25.97
C HIS A 154 9.14 9.97 26.18
N ASP A 155 9.98 10.03 25.15
CA ASP A 155 11.40 10.33 25.34
C ASP A 155 11.54 11.86 25.21
N SER A 156 11.58 12.55 26.34
CA SER A 156 11.68 14.01 26.40
C SER A 156 13.02 14.57 25.89
N LYS A 157 13.99 13.70 25.56
CA LYS A 157 15.32 14.13 25.08
C LYS A 157 15.56 13.83 23.60
N ASN A 158 14.77 12.96 22.97
CA ASN A 158 14.80 12.72 21.54
C ASN A 158 13.36 12.74 21.02
N ARG A 159 13.06 13.59 20.03
CA ARG A 159 11.81 13.53 19.24
C ARG A 159 11.72 12.24 18.38
N LYS A 160 12.20 11.10 18.88
CA LYS A 160 12.13 9.79 18.22
C LYS A 160 10.79 9.16 18.55
N ILE A 161 9.90 9.26 17.59
CA ILE A 161 8.54 8.73 17.63
C ILE A 161 8.59 7.23 17.31
N CYS A 162 8.14 6.38 18.23
CA CYS A 162 7.96 4.94 18.02
C CYS A 162 6.82 4.62 17.03
N VAL A 163 6.72 3.38 16.54
CA VAL A 163 5.63 2.95 15.64
C VAL A 163 4.26 3.34 16.23
N ASN A 164 3.63 4.34 15.61
CA ASN A 164 2.31 4.80 16.01
C ASN A 164 1.32 3.66 15.75
N ARG A 165 0.50 3.33 16.76
CA ARG A 165 -0.63 2.40 16.60
C ARG A 165 -1.80 3.14 15.94
N LYS A 166 -2.80 2.42 15.41
CA LYS A 166 -3.93 3.09 14.74
C LYS A 166 -4.77 3.92 15.73
N PRO A 167 -5.14 5.18 15.39
CA PRO A 167 -5.98 6.00 16.25
C PRO A 167 -7.40 5.44 16.28
N GLY A 168 -7.76 4.76 17.37
CA GLY A 168 -9.13 4.33 17.64
C GLY A 168 -9.91 5.44 18.36
N ARG A 169 -11.17 5.69 17.97
CA ARG A 169 -12.14 6.29 18.90
C ARG A 169 -12.62 5.15 19.82
N GLY A 170 -11.91 4.88 20.91
CA GLY A 170 -12.23 3.80 21.84
C GLY A 170 -11.19 2.68 21.90
N GLU A 171 -11.61 1.44 21.61
CA GLU A 171 -10.84 0.21 21.87
C GLU A 171 -9.57 0.04 21.02
N PHE A 172 -8.61 -0.67 21.61
CA PHE A 172 -7.25 -0.91 21.10
C PHE A 172 -7.22 -1.73 19.79
N CYS A 173 -6.59 -1.19 18.73
CA CYS A 173 -6.26 -1.91 17.49
C CYS A 173 -4.76 -2.29 17.47
N PRO A 174 -4.40 -3.60 17.41
CA PRO A 174 -3.02 -4.06 17.50
C PRO A 174 -2.21 -3.93 16.20
N LYS A 175 -2.64 -3.08 15.25
CA LYS A 175 -2.02 -2.95 13.92
C LYS A 175 -1.18 -1.67 13.83
N ALA A 176 -0.07 -1.74 13.09
CA ALA A 176 0.75 -0.57 12.82
C ALA A 176 -0.05 0.51 12.07
N ALA A 177 0.26 1.78 12.30
CA ALA A 177 -0.34 2.86 11.53
C ALA A 177 0.07 2.80 10.04
N CYS A 178 -0.76 3.39 9.17
CA CYS A 178 -0.60 3.26 7.72
C CYS A 178 0.73 3.83 7.23
N VAL A 179 1.25 4.92 7.83
CA VAL A 179 2.54 5.51 7.43
C VAL A 179 3.70 4.52 7.55
N HIS A 180 3.78 3.75 8.64
CA HIS A 180 4.81 2.72 8.82
C HIS A 180 4.60 1.55 7.87
N LYS A 181 3.34 1.20 7.57
CA LYS A 181 3.03 0.16 6.57
C LYS A 181 3.50 0.56 5.18
N ILE A 182 3.22 1.80 4.76
CA ILE A 182 3.68 2.36 3.48
C ILE A 182 5.21 2.37 3.43
N ALA A 183 5.89 2.79 4.51
CA ALA A 183 7.34 2.74 4.60
C ALA A 183 7.90 1.31 4.43
N LYS A 184 7.27 0.31 5.06
CA LYS A 184 7.63 -1.10 4.86
C LYS A 184 7.43 -1.54 3.40
N TRP A 185 6.33 -1.14 2.76
CA TRP A 185 6.02 -1.55 1.38
C TRP A 185 6.94 -0.90 0.35
N ARG A 186 7.55 0.25 0.64
CA ARG A 186 8.60 0.79 -0.23
C ARG A 186 9.88 -0.04 -0.19
N ILE A 187 10.25 -0.59 0.97
CA ILE A 187 11.45 -1.42 1.12
C ILE A 187 11.24 -2.82 0.53
N PHE A 188 10.08 -3.41 0.81
CA PHE A 188 9.82 -4.83 0.58
C PHE A 188 8.83 -5.11 -0.56
N GLY A 189 8.33 -4.05 -1.19
CA GLY A 189 7.30 -4.10 -2.23
C GLY A 189 5.87 -4.34 -1.72
N LEU A 190 4.90 -4.00 -2.58
CA LEU A 190 3.46 -4.12 -2.35
C LEU A 190 2.95 -5.57 -2.37
N GLN A 191 3.65 -6.47 -3.06
CA GLN A 191 3.23 -7.86 -3.25
C GLN A 191 3.24 -8.68 -1.95
N GLY A 192 4.15 -8.34 -1.01
CA GLY A 192 4.38 -9.10 0.21
C GLY A 192 5.15 -10.41 0.00
N SER A 193 5.50 -11.08 1.09
CA SER A 193 6.46 -12.20 1.11
C SER A 193 6.07 -13.39 0.23
N ARG A 194 4.84 -13.89 0.33
CA ARG A 194 4.42 -15.11 -0.41
C ARG A 194 4.37 -14.92 -1.93
N ILE A 195 3.91 -13.76 -2.42
CA ILE A 195 3.91 -13.46 -3.86
C ILE A 195 5.34 -13.24 -4.37
N LEU A 196 6.26 -12.81 -3.52
CA LEU A 196 7.66 -12.66 -3.89
C LEU A 196 8.33 -13.98 -4.29
N ASP A 197 7.90 -15.12 -3.74
CA ASP A 197 8.36 -16.44 -4.19
C ASP A 197 7.97 -16.73 -5.66
N ILE A 198 6.86 -16.16 -6.12
CA ILE A 198 6.34 -16.32 -7.49
C ILE A 198 6.99 -15.32 -8.45
N ILE A 199 7.03 -14.06 -8.03
CA ILE A 199 7.45 -12.93 -8.89
C ILE A 199 8.97 -12.74 -8.90
N GLY A 200 9.68 -13.24 -7.89
CA GLY A 200 11.14 -13.21 -7.79
C GLY A 200 11.73 -11.87 -7.37
N LYS A 201 11.07 -10.75 -7.72
CA LYS A 201 11.52 -9.38 -7.42
C LYS A 201 10.38 -8.57 -6.79
N PRO A 202 10.68 -7.63 -5.87
CA PRO A 202 9.62 -6.88 -5.23
C PRO A 202 9.06 -5.76 -6.13
N ILE A 203 7.77 -5.47 -5.98
CA ILE A 203 7.06 -4.45 -6.77
C ILE A 203 6.92 -3.19 -5.95
N THR A 204 7.64 -2.13 -6.33
CA THR A 204 7.70 -0.85 -5.61
C THR A 204 6.78 0.20 -6.22
N PHE A 205 6.69 1.34 -5.53
CA PHE A 205 6.05 2.56 -5.99
C PHE A 205 6.91 3.73 -5.49
N ASN A 206 7.15 4.70 -6.36
CA ASN A 206 8.09 5.80 -6.08
C ASN A 206 7.35 7.11 -5.88
N HIS A 207 6.07 7.17 -6.26
CA HIS A 207 5.25 8.36 -6.15
C HIS A 207 4.13 8.14 -5.14
N ILE A 208 3.95 9.11 -4.25
CA ILE A 208 2.85 9.17 -3.30
C ILE A 208 2.13 10.51 -3.53
N VAL A 209 0.89 10.47 -3.98
CA VAL A 209 0.04 11.65 -4.15
C VAL A 209 -0.94 11.72 -2.98
N ILE A 210 -0.98 12.88 -2.31
CA ILE A 210 -1.86 13.12 -1.17
C ILE A 210 -2.90 14.19 -1.53
N GLY A 211 -4.18 13.83 -1.42
CA GLY A 211 -5.32 14.74 -1.61
C GLY A 211 -5.75 15.44 -0.32
N ASN A 212 -6.68 16.41 -0.43
CA ASN A 212 -7.25 17.19 0.68
C ASN A 212 -6.21 17.68 1.72
N CYS A 213 -5.00 17.99 1.27
CA CYS A 213 -3.96 18.62 2.08
C CYS A 213 -3.87 20.10 1.70
N GLU A 214 -3.99 20.96 2.70
CA GLU A 214 -3.79 22.40 2.57
C GLU A 214 -2.35 22.70 2.96
N THR A 215 -1.45 22.69 1.96
CA THR A 215 -0.01 22.91 2.15
C THR A 215 0.34 24.33 2.58
N GLU A 216 -0.64 25.24 2.57
CA GLU A 216 -0.50 26.63 3.01
C GLU A 216 -0.48 26.75 4.54
N TYR A 217 -0.95 25.73 5.27
CA TYR A 217 -0.91 25.72 6.73
C TYR A 217 0.40 25.16 7.28
N ARG A 218 1.00 25.90 8.22
CA ARG A 218 2.23 25.51 8.92
C ARG A 218 2.16 24.12 9.57
N GLU A 219 1.03 23.78 10.17
CA GLU A 219 0.80 22.46 10.79
C GLU A 219 0.91 21.32 9.77
N THR A 220 0.39 21.53 8.56
CA THR A 220 0.48 20.56 7.46
C THR A 220 1.93 20.36 7.00
N MET A 221 2.72 21.43 6.99
CA MET A 221 4.15 21.38 6.64
C MET A 221 5.00 20.71 7.73
N GLU A 222 4.74 20.99 9.00
CA GLU A 222 5.42 20.31 10.12
C GLU A 222 5.07 18.81 10.17
N GLU A 223 3.83 18.44 9.87
CA GLU A 223 3.44 17.04 9.66
C GLU A 223 4.14 16.42 8.46
N LEU A 224 4.22 17.13 7.34
CA LEU A 224 4.88 16.65 6.14
C LEU A 224 6.36 16.38 6.41
N ASP A 225 7.07 17.30 7.06
CA ASP A 225 8.49 17.14 7.36
C ASP A 225 8.72 15.94 8.29
N SER A 226 7.84 15.78 9.29
CA SER A 226 7.85 14.61 10.16
C SER A 226 7.59 13.29 9.41
N ILE A 227 6.71 13.31 8.40
CA ILE A 227 6.37 12.14 7.59
C ILE A 227 7.43 11.85 6.54
N LYS A 228 8.07 12.88 5.99
CA LYS A 228 9.18 12.76 5.04
C LYS A 228 10.30 11.94 5.67
N ASP A 229 10.64 12.13 6.94
CA ASP A 229 11.65 11.30 7.60
C ASP A 229 11.31 9.79 7.60
N TYR A 230 10.02 9.42 7.61
CA TYR A 230 9.57 8.04 7.49
C TYR A 230 9.44 7.56 6.05
N LEU A 231 9.00 8.45 5.16
CA LEU A 231 8.64 8.12 3.79
C LEU A 231 9.79 8.32 2.79
N ILE A 232 10.80 9.07 3.18
CA ILE A 232 11.99 9.44 2.42
C ILE A 232 13.13 9.24 3.40
N THR A 233 13.68 8.04 3.40
CA THR A 233 14.53 7.62 4.51
C THR A 233 15.82 8.43 4.58
N ILE A 234 16.26 8.70 5.81
CA ILE A 234 17.60 9.13 6.16
C ILE A 234 18.63 8.10 5.63
N PRO A 235 19.46 8.45 4.61
CA PRO A 235 20.40 7.51 3.97
C PRO A 235 21.35 6.79 4.95
N ASN A 236 21.66 7.44 6.08
CA ASN A 236 22.62 6.94 7.09
C ASN A 236 22.14 5.72 7.90
N GLU A 237 20.83 5.55 8.15
CA GLU A 237 20.35 4.35 8.84
C GLU A 237 20.25 3.16 7.88
N TYR A 238 19.96 3.43 6.60
CA TYR A 238 19.79 2.41 5.57
C TYR A 238 21.11 1.84 5.04
N SER A 239 22.14 2.68 4.87
CA SER A 239 23.45 2.22 4.39
C SER A 239 23.97 1.03 5.23
N LYS A 240 23.61 0.98 6.52
CA LYS A 240 23.96 -0.10 7.47
C LYS A 240 23.36 -1.47 7.15
N ILE A 241 22.25 -1.53 6.41
CA ILE A 241 21.54 -2.79 6.09
C ILE A 241 21.42 -3.05 4.60
N SER A 242 21.76 -2.07 3.75
CA SER A 242 21.55 -2.09 2.31
C SER A 242 22.05 -3.37 1.60
N ASN A 243 23.27 -3.81 1.90
CA ASN A 243 23.89 -4.99 1.28
C ASN A 243 23.20 -6.32 1.63
N ASP A 244 22.37 -6.36 2.68
CA ASP A 244 21.76 -7.60 3.17
C ASP A 244 20.31 -7.78 2.69
N LEU A 245 19.69 -6.75 2.10
CA LEU A 245 18.27 -6.77 1.73
C LEU A 245 18.00 -7.50 0.39
N ILE A 246 16.76 -7.95 0.18
CA ILE A 246 16.31 -8.57 -1.09
C ILE A 246 16.48 -7.57 -2.22
N GLY A 247 17.34 -7.95 -3.17
CA GLY A 247 17.59 -7.16 -4.36
C GLY A 247 18.36 -5.89 -4.02
N ASP A 248 19.57 -5.77 -4.56
CA ASP A 248 20.20 -4.45 -4.68
C ASP A 248 19.15 -3.50 -5.30
N PHE A 249 18.97 -2.27 -4.79
CA PHE A 249 18.23 -1.16 -5.44
C PHE A 249 16.73 -0.86 -5.16
N GLN A 250 16.08 -1.36 -4.09
CA GLN A 250 14.69 -0.90 -3.86
C GLN A 250 14.57 0.47 -3.17
N PHE A 251 15.57 0.82 -2.35
CA PHE A 251 15.48 1.98 -1.48
C PHE A 251 16.37 3.16 -1.90
N SER A 252 17.32 2.91 -2.80
CA SER A 252 18.06 3.98 -3.49
C SER A 252 17.18 4.76 -4.46
N GLN A 253 15.97 4.27 -4.74
CA GLN A 253 15.00 4.97 -5.56
C GLN A 253 14.38 6.12 -4.76
N PHE A 254 14.45 7.33 -5.31
CA PHE A 254 13.82 8.50 -4.73
C PHE A 254 12.31 8.27 -4.57
N CYS A 255 11.78 8.65 -3.41
CA CYS A 255 10.34 8.69 -3.19
C CYS A 255 9.87 10.13 -3.29
N HIS A 256 8.98 10.39 -4.24
CA HIS A 256 8.39 11.70 -4.46
C HIS A 256 7.03 11.79 -3.78
N ILE A 257 6.88 12.77 -2.88
CA ILE A 257 5.60 13.08 -2.23
C ILE A 257 5.00 14.30 -2.93
N HIS A 258 3.81 14.13 -3.49
CA HIS A 258 3.08 15.13 -4.25
C HIS A 258 1.77 15.48 -3.58
N PHE A 259 1.26 16.68 -3.83
CA PHE A 259 -0.03 17.13 -3.32
C PHE A 259 -1.00 17.44 -4.45
N ALA A 260 -2.15 16.77 -4.44
CA ALA A 260 -3.26 17.08 -5.33
C ALA A 260 -4.05 18.25 -4.76
N GLN A 261 -3.58 19.47 -5.02
CA GLN A 261 -4.16 20.71 -4.51
C GLN A 261 -5.61 20.93 -4.97
N GLN A 262 -6.00 20.40 -6.13
CA GLN A 262 -7.36 20.54 -6.66
C GLN A 262 -8.31 19.45 -6.17
N PHE A 263 -7.82 18.39 -5.53
CA PHE A 263 -8.67 17.35 -4.96
C PHE A 263 -9.33 17.88 -3.69
N ARG A 264 -10.61 18.25 -3.77
CA ARG A 264 -11.44 18.83 -2.70
C ARG A 264 -12.83 18.21 -2.69
N HIS A 265 -12.97 17.11 -1.95
CA HIS A 265 -14.20 16.31 -1.94
C HIS A 265 -14.65 16.01 -0.49
N PRO A 266 -15.86 16.45 -0.10
CA PRO A 266 -16.32 16.40 1.30
C PRO A 266 -16.45 14.98 1.86
N GLU A 267 -16.77 13.98 1.03
CA GLU A 267 -16.84 12.57 1.42
C GLU A 267 -15.48 12.01 1.87
N PHE A 268 -14.39 12.69 1.51
CA PHE A 268 -13.02 12.36 1.89
C PHE A 268 -12.39 13.42 2.79
N VAL A 269 -13.17 14.32 3.38
CA VAL A 269 -12.72 15.25 4.42
C VAL A 269 -13.18 14.69 5.76
N ARG A 270 -12.28 14.67 6.74
CA ARG A 270 -12.57 14.07 8.04
C ARG A 270 -13.73 14.80 8.71
N ASN A 271 -14.71 14.03 9.16
CA ASN A 271 -15.85 14.53 9.93
C ASN A 271 -16.05 13.69 11.20
N ASN A 272 -17.19 13.85 11.88
CA ASN A 272 -17.47 13.16 13.14
C ASN A 272 -17.87 11.69 12.96
N ILE A 273 -18.39 11.30 11.80
CA ILE A 273 -18.94 9.95 11.60
C ILE A 273 -18.14 9.20 10.52
N PRO A 274 -17.28 8.24 10.89
CA PRO A 274 -16.60 7.41 9.89
C PRO A 274 -17.59 6.43 9.24
N CYS A 275 -17.51 6.28 7.92
CA CYS A 275 -18.33 5.33 7.17
C CYS A 275 -18.21 3.93 7.76
N GLY A 276 -19.36 3.25 7.92
CA GLY A 276 -19.42 1.90 8.50
C GLY A 276 -18.92 0.80 7.58
N SER A 277 -18.73 1.11 6.30
CA SER A 277 -18.31 0.16 5.28
C SER A 277 -17.01 0.61 4.62
N SER A 278 -16.38 -0.33 3.93
CA SER A 278 -15.18 -0.13 3.13
C SER A 278 -15.44 -0.67 1.73
N ILE A 279 -14.88 -0.02 0.71
CA ILE A 279 -14.90 -0.51 -0.66
C ILE A 279 -13.53 -1.12 -0.94
N VAL A 280 -13.51 -2.29 -1.58
CA VAL A 280 -12.27 -2.90 -2.07
C VAL A 280 -12.46 -3.26 -3.53
N ALA A 281 -11.68 -2.63 -4.40
CA ALA A 281 -11.83 -2.80 -5.84
C ALA A 281 -10.46 -3.01 -6.52
N TRP A 282 -10.41 -3.90 -7.50
CA TRP A 282 -9.23 -4.17 -8.31
C TRP A 282 -9.60 -4.45 -9.77
N MET A 283 -8.69 -4.12 -10.68
CA MET A 283 -8.86 -4.35 -12.11
C MET A 283 -8.90 -5.84 -12.40
N SER A 284 -9.86 -6.26 -13.23
CA SER A 284 -9.96 -7.65 -13.68
C SER A 284 -9.27 -7.86 -15.02
N CYS A 285 -8.74 -9.07 -15.23
CA CYS A 285 -8.11 -9.48 -16.48
C CYS A 285 -9.10 -9.67 -17.63
N ASP A 286 -10.41 -9.72 -17.37
CA ASP A 286 -11.44 -9.96 -18.39
C ASP A 286 -11.64 -8.79 -19.39
N ARG A 287 -10.84 -7.71 -19.25
CA ARG A 287 -10.77 -6.52 -20.12
C ARG A 287 -12.12 -5.81 -20.36
N LYS A 288 -13.17 -6.17 -19.61
CA LYS A 288 -14.48 -5.49 -19.64
C LYS A 288 -14.49 -4.32 -18.66
N THR A 289 -13.49 -3.44 -18.80
CA THR A 289 -13.34 -2.07 -18.28
C THR A 289 -13.69 -1.75 -16.80
N ASN A 290 -14.06 -2.71 -15.96
CA ASN A 290 -14.59 -2.42 -14.63
C ASN A 290 -13.73 -3.02 -13.52
N LEU A 291 -13.53 -2.23 -12.48
CA LEU A 291 -12.96 -2.71 -11.22
C LEU A 291 -13.94 -3.69 -10.59
N LYS A 292 -13.50 -4.93 -10.39
CA LYS A 292 -14.20 -5.90 -9.57
C LYS A 292 -14.24 -5.37 -8.14
N THR A 293 -15.44 -5.31 -7.55
CA THR A 293 -15.67 -4.60 -6.31
C THR A 293 -16.30 -5.50 -5.25
N GLU A 294 -15.75 -5.47 -4.03
CA GLU A 294 -16.37 -6.01 -2.82
C GLU A 294 -16.62 -4.88 -1.82
N ILE A 295 -17.76 -4.93 -1.14
CA ILE A 295 -18.07 -4.03 -0.02
C ILE A 295 -17.83 -4.79 1.26
N LEU A 296 -17.06 -4.21 2.18
CA LEU A 296 -16.82 -4.78 3.49
C LEU A 296 -17.59 -4.02 4.55
N ALA A 297 -18.13 -4.74 5.52
CA ALA A 297 -18.63 -4.20 6.77
C ALA A 297 -18.17 -5.12 7.88
N ASN A 298 -17.63 -4.53 8.94
CA ASN A 298 -17.11 -5.28 10.06
C ASN A 298 -16.04 -6.34 9.70
N GLY A 299 -15.18 -6.06 8.71
CA GLY A 299 -14.11 -6.97 8.29
C GLY A 299 -14.58 -8.13 7.40
N ARG A 300 -15.88 -8.18 7.09
CA ARG A 300 -16.53 -9.21 6.27
C ARG A 300 -17.20 -8.62 5.04
N ARG A 301 -17.42 -9.43 4.01
CA ARG A 301 -18.13 -9.02 2.80
C ARG A 301 -19.62 -8.76 3.10
N LEU A 302 -20.05 -7.52 2.85
CA LEU A 302 -21.44 -7.08 2.97
C LEU A 302 -22.29 -7.67 1.83
N GLY A 303 -23.55 -7.99 2.13
CA GLY A 303 -24.51 -8.52 1.15
C GLY A 303 -24.48 -10.05 0.99
N ALA A 304 -23.60 -10.75 1.69
CA ALA A 304 -23.80 -12.19 1.90
C ALA A 304 -25.04 -12.38 2.79
N ALA A 305 -25.97 -13.24 2.34
CA ALA A 305 -27.25 -13.45 3.02
C ALA A 305 -27.03 -13.69 4.52
N LYS A 306 -27.77 -12.94 5.36
CA LYS A 306 -27.78 -13.07 6.82
C LYS A 306 -28.33 -14.43 7.24
N ARG A 307 -27.59 -15.52 7.05
CA ARG A 307 -27.80 -16.75 7.82
C ARG A 307 -26.76 -16.76 8.93
N LYS A 308 -27.22 -16.29 10.09
CA LYS A 308 -26.54 -16.39 11.37
C LYS A 308 -26.26 -17.87 11.64
N THR A 309 -25.00 -18.31 11.51
CA THR A 309 -24.30 -19.33 12.33
C THR A 309 -22.99 -19.73 11.66
N PHE A 310 -21.94 -19.89 12.45
CA PHE A 310 -20.72 -20.63 12.09
C PHE A 310 -21.08 -22.06 11.65
N PRO A 311 -20.37 -22.70 10.71
CA PRO A 311 -19.26 -22.24 9.88
C PRO A 311 -19.73 -22.06 8.43
N ASN A 312 -20.09 -20.83 8.04
CA ASN A 312 -20.46 -20.54 6.66
C ASN A 312 -19.45 -19.56 6.04
N ILE A 313 -18.79 -20.01 4.98
CA ILE A 313 -17.89 -19.22 4.11
C ILE A 313 -18.67 -18.09 3.38
N LEU A 314 -20.01 -18.13 3.44
CA LEU A 314 -20.90 -17.07 2.98
C LEU A 314 -20.63 -15.76 3.76
N GLY A 315 -19.99 -14.80 3.10
CA GLY A 315 -19.62 -13.50 3.69
C GLY A 315 -18.13 -13.31 3.92
N THR A 316 -17.31 -14.32 3.63
CA THR A 316 -15.87 -14.16 3.57
C THR A 316 -15.48 -13.37 2.32
N SER A 317 -14.62 -12.38 2.48
CA SER A 317 -14.13 -11.55 1.38
C SER A 317 -12.96 -12.21 0.66
N ARG A 318 -12.86 -12.07 -0.66
CA ARG A 318 -11.70 -12.58 -1.43
C ARG A 318 -10.36 -11.96 -1.01
N VAL A 319 -10.40 -10.80 -0.34
CA VAL A 319 -9.22 -10.09 0.15
C VAL A 319 -8.86 -10.43 1.60
N CYS A 320 -9.54 -11.41 2.23
CA CYS A 320 -9.16 -11.92 3.56
C CYS A 320 -7.93 -12.83 3.49
N ASP A 321 -7.32 -13.11 4.65
CA ASP A 321 -6.10 -13.90 4.71
C ASP A 321 -6.32 -15.36 4.31
N PHE A 322 -7.49 -15.93 4.61
CA PHE A 322 -7.86 -17.29 4.19
C PHE A 322 -7.78 -17.47 2.66
N TYR A 323 -8.52 -16.65 1.89
CA TYR A 323 -8.55 -16.77 0.43
C TYR A 323 -7.24 -16.35 -0.23
N LEU A 324 -6.59 -15.30 0.28
CA LEU A 324 -5.29 -14.89 -0.24
C LEU A 324 -4.26 -16.00 -0.07
N ARG A 325 -4.22 -16.70 1.07
CA ARG A 325 -3.31 -17.84 1.27
C ARG A 325 -3.70 -19.01 0.38
N GLN A 326 -4.98 -19.38 0.32
CA GLN A 326 -5.44 -20.50 -0.50
C GLN A 326 -5.07 -20.33 -1.98
N ASN A 327 -5.31 -19.16 -2.56
CA ASN A 327 -4.99 -18.90 -3.98
C ASN A 327 -3.48 -19.00 -4.23
N LEU A 328 -2.66 -18.51 -3.31
CA LEU A 328 -1.20 -18.56 -3.44
C LEU A 328 -0.66 -19.99 -3.26
N GLU A 329 -1.20 -20.74 -2.31
CA GLU A 329 -0.81 -22.14 -2.11
C GLU A 329 -1.11 -23.01 -3.34
N GLN A 330 -2.25 -22.76 -4.02
CA GLN A 330 -2.57 -23.41 -5.28
C GLN A 330 -1.50 -23.13 -6.36
N LEU A 331 -1.08 -21.87 -6.51
CA LEU A 331 -0.01 -21.49 -7.44
C LEU A 331 1.33 -22.12 -7.05
N MET A 332 1.69 -22.07 -5.76
CA MET A 332 2.96 -22.63 -5.27
C MET A 332 3.05 -24.14 -5.52
N VAL A 333 1.97 -24.89 -5.25
CA VAL A 333 1.90 -26.34 -5.52
C VAL A 333 1.97 -26.61 -7.02
N LYS A 334 1.19 -25.88 -7.83
CA LYS A 334 1.13 -26.07 -9.30
C LYS A 334 2.50 -25.95 -9.95
N PHE A 335 3.36 -25.05 -9.46
CA PHE A 335 4.67 -24.77 -10.05
C PHE A 335 5.85 -25.27 -9.20
N ASN A 336 5.59 -26.05 -8.14
CA ASN A 336 6.64 -26.54 -7.23
C ASN A 336 7.56 -25.41 -6.70
N ILE A 337 6.95 -24.27 -6.33
CA ILE A 337 7.65 -23.07 -5.91
C ILE A 337 8.14 -23.25 -4.46
N LYS A 338 9.43 -23.04 -4.25
CA LYS A 338 10.05 -23.04 -2.93
C LYS A 338 9.91 -21.68 -2.25
N ASN A 339 9.88 -21.68 -0.93
CA ASN A 339 9.72 -20.50 -0.07
C ASN A 339 11.01 -19.68 0.14
N ILE A 340 11.92 -19.67 -0.84
CA ILE A 340 13.26 -19.09 -0.70
C ILE A 340 13.19 -17.56 -0.48
N ASN A 341 12.38 -16.87 -1.28
CA ASN A 341 12.28 -15.42 -1.20
C ASN A 341 11.45 -14.97 0.00
N SER A 342 10.41 -15.72 0.37
CA SER A 342 9.64 -15.43 1.57
C SER A 342 10.44 -15.66 2.85
N GLU A 343 11.32 -16.67 2.91
CA GLU A 343 12.26 -16.82 4.02
C GLU A 343 13.25 -15.66 4.10
N LYS A 344 13.83 -15.26 2.96
CA LYS A 344 14.71 -14.08 2.91
C LYS A 344 13.97 -12.82 3.35
N TYR A 345 12.73 -12.63 2.92
CA TYR A 345 11.89 -11.49 3.31
C TYR A 345 11.74 -11.39 4.82
N GLN A 346 11.54 -12.50 5.53
CA GLN A 346 11.38 -12.48 6.98
C GLN A 346 12.70 -12.15 7.70
N LYS A 347 13.82 -12.69 7.21
CA LYS A 347 15.16 -12.38 7.74
C LYS A 347 15.47 -10.89 7.58
N ASP A 348 15.29 -10.37 6.38
CA ASP A 348 15.52 -8.97 6.03
C ASP A 348 14.58 -8.03 6.80
N TRP A 349 13.30 -8.42 6.97
CA TRP A 349 12.36 -7.67 7.79
C TRP A 349 12.82 -7.58 9.25
N SER A 350 13.31 -8.69 9.81
CA SER A 350 13.85 -8.72 11.17
C SER A 350 15.09 -7.82 11.30
N LEU A 351 15.99 -7.84 10.32
CA LEU A 351 17.16 -6.96 10.25
C LEU A 351 16.74 -5.48 10.16
N THR A 352 15.75 -5.18 9.33
CA THR A 352 15.19 -3.84 9.14
C THR A 352 14.60 -3.29 10.44
N GLN A 353 13.80 -4.09 11.15
CA GLN A 353 13.23 -3.71 12.45
C GLN A 353 14.30 -3.44 13.51
N LYS A 354 15.41 -4.18 13.48
CA LYS A 354 16.52 -4.02 14.43
C LYS A 354 17.29 -2.72 14.20
N ASN A 355 17.47 -2.30 12.94
CA ASN A 355 18.38 -1.21 12.58
C ASN A 355 17.69 0.11 12.25
N LEU A 356 16.45 0.09 11.74
CA LEU A 356 15.70 1.29 11.39
C LEU A 356 14.75 1.67 12.52
N SER A 357 15.03 2.83 13.12
CA SER A 357 14.30 3.32 14.30
C SER A 357 12.79 3.47 14.05
N ILE A 358 12.40 3.77 12.82
CA ILE A 358 11.01 3.95 12.37
C ILE A 358 10.14 2.68 12.45
N PHE A 359 10.77 1.50 12.57
CA PHE A 359 10.10 0.21 12.71
C PHE A 359 10.30 -0.42 14.08
N LYS A 360 10.97 0.28 15.00
CA LYS A 360 11.10 -0.14 16.39
C LYS A 360 9.70 -0.23 17.02
N ASP A 361 9.45 -1.30 17.77
CA ASP A 361 8.16 -1.58 18.43
C ASP A 361 6.98 -1.91 17.47
N TRP A 362 7.29 -2.35 16.24
CA TRP A 362 6.26 -2.89 15.33
C TRP A 362 5.41 -3.96 16.03
N PRO A 363 4.07 -3.90 15.95
CA PRO A 363 3.22 -4.82 16.71
C PRO A 363 3.43 -6.28 16.32
N ILE A 364 3.53 -7.15 17.33
CA ILE A 364 3.77 -8.60 17.20
C ILE A 364 2.66 -9.32 16.38
N ILE A 365 1.45 -8.73 16.29
CA ILE A 365 0.27 -9.34 15.64
C ILE A 365 0.13 -8.95 14.16
N ASP A 366 1.15 -8.37 13.52
CA ASP A 366 1.16 -8.08 12.08
C ASP A 366 2.03 -9.10 11.32
N VAL A 367 1.56 -10.36 11.30
CA VAL A 367 2.18 -11.48 10.56
C VAL A 367 1.77 -11.46 9.09
#